data_AF-A0AAV0STI9-F1
#
_entry.id   AF-A0AAV0STI9-F1
#
_cell.length_a   1.000
_cell.length_b   1.000
_cell.length_c   1.000
_cell.angle_alpha   90.00
_cell.angle_beta   90.00
_cell.angle_gamma   90.00
#
_symmetry.space_group_name_H-M   'P 1'
#
loop_
_entity.id
_entity.type
_entity.pdbx_description
1 polymer ?
#
loop_
_entity_poly.entity_id
_entity_poly.type
_entity_poly.pdbx_seq_one_letter_code
_entity_poly.pdbx_strand_id
1 'polypeptide(L)'
;MDVDCQQMDEEVKMRIGKRFVQSGEKEKLKELLRLKLVECGWCDAMKQQCKVVIRKKGIDHVTVEDLVEEITLEGRALVPGDVKNEILEKIKTFIKKEVEVTSEKTEISNLS
;
A
#
# COMPACT_ATOMS: atom_id res chain seq x y z
N MET A 1 -17.76 8.24 -28.10
CA MET A 1 -17.05 9.39 -27.52
C MET A 1 -16.55 9.08 -26.10
N ASP A 2 -16.63 7.81 -25.67
CA ASP A 2 -16.34 7.37 -24.29
C ASP A 2 -14.90 6.89 -24.07
N VAL A 3 -14.16 6.61 -25.15
CA VAL A 3 -12.76 6.13 -25.09
C VAL A 3 -11.79 7.22 -24.61
N ASP A 4 -12.11 8.49 -24.86
CA ASP A 4 -11.24 9.64 -24.57
C ASP A 4 -11.20 9.98 -23.06
N CYS A 5 -12.33 9.80 -22.36
CA CYS A 5 -12.42 10.01 -20.91
C CYS A 5 -11.63 8.93 -20.13
N GLN A 6 -11.72 7.67 -20.57
CA GLN A 6 -11.00 6.56 -19.92
C GLN A 6 -9.47 6.70 -20.07
N GLN A 7 -9.01 7.23 -21.20
CA GLN A 7 -7.58 7.40 -21.47
C GLN A 7 -6.98 8.54 -20.64
N MET A 8 -7.73 9.63 -20.47
CA MET A 8 -7.36 10.75 -19.59
C MET A 8 -7.24 10.33 -18.12
N ASP A 9 -8.18 9.50 -17.63
CA ASP A 9 -8.16 8.98 -16.26
C ASP A 9 -6.93 8.10 -15.97
N GLU A 10 -6.53 7.25 -16.91
CA GLU A 10 -5.34 6.42 -16.76
C GLU A 10 -4.04 7.24 -16.82
N GLU A 11 -3.98 8.27 -17.66
CA GLU A 11 -2.83 9.17 -17.72
C GLU A 11 -2.66 9.95 -16.40
N VAL A 12 -3.76 10.45 -15.82
CA VAL A 12 -3.77 11.11 -14.51
C VAL A 12 -3.32 10.14 -13.41
N LYS A 13 -3.82 8.90 -13.39
CA LYS A 13 -3.39 7.88 -12.44
C LYS A 13 -1.90 7.58 -12.56
N MET A 14 -1.38 7.40 -13.76
CA MET A 14 0.05 7.15 -13.98
C MET A 14 0.91 8.32 -13.51
N ARG A 15 0.52 9.56 -13.84
CA ARG A 15 1.23 10.78 -13.41
C ARG A 15 1.28 10.91 -11.89
N ILE A 16 0.13 10.75 -11.23
CA ILE A 16 0.03 10.79 -9.77
C ILE A 16 0.81 9.63 -9.14
N GLY A 17 0.72 8.42 -9.71
CA GLY A 17 1.47 7.25 -9.27
C GLY A 17 2.98 7.47 -9.35
N LYS A 18 3.48 8.09 -10.43
CA LYS A 18 4.89 8.47 -10.55
C LYS A 18 5.28 9.49 -9.49
N ARG A 19 4.46 10.52 -9.26
CA ARG A 19 4.68 11.53 -8.20
C ARG A 19 4.67 10.92 -6.81
N PHE A 20 3.81 9.93 -6.55
CA PHE A 20 3.73 9.23 -5.26
C PHE A 20 5.03 8.49 -4.91
N VAL A 21 5.72 7.96 -5.92
CA VAL A 21 7.04 7.36 -5.76
C VAL A 21 8.12 8.43 -5.64
N GLN A 22 8.17 9.39 -6.56
CA GLN A 22 9.23 10.39 -6.64
C GLN A 22 9.27 11.37 -5.45
N SER A 23 8.12 11.67 -4.84
CA SER A 23 8.04 12.50 -3.64
C SER A 23 8.53 11.79 -2.37
N GLY A 24 8.77 10.47 -2.44
CA GLY A 24 9.08 9.63 -1.29
C GLY A 24 7.86 9.28 -0.42
N GLU A 25 6.67 9.74 -0.78
CA GLU A 25 5.46 9.52 0.03
C GLU A 25 5.10 8.03 0.13
N LYS A 26 5.31 7.27 -0.95
CA LYS A 26 5.18 5.80 -0.92
C LYS A 26 6.02 5.15 0.18
N GLU A 27 7.28 5.59 0.34
CA GLU A 27 8.20 5.00 1.30
C GLU A 27 7.84 5.40 2.73
N LYS A 28 7.40 6.64 2.95
CA LYS A 28 6.85 7.08 4.25
C LYS A 28 5.62 6.28 4.66
N LEU A 29 4.71 6.01 3.72
CA LEU A 29 3.52 5.19 4.00
C LEU A 29 3.85 3.74 4.31
N LYS A 30 4.86 3.17 3.64
CA LYS A 30 5.35 1.83 3.98
C LYS A 30 5.91 1.79 5.40
N GLU A 31 6.71 2.77 5.80
CA GLU A 31 7.26 2.82 7.16
C GLU A 31 6.17 3.02 8.21
N LEU A 32 5.20 3.91 7.94
CA LEU A 32 4.03 4.07 8.80
C LEU A 32 3.25 2.76 8.95
N LEU A 33 2.97 2.06 7.84
CA LEU A 33 2.31 0.77 7.88
C LEU A 33 3.11 -0.24 8.71
N ARG A 34 4.44 -0.28 8.53
CA ARG A 34 5.33 -1.18 9.29
C ARG A 34 5.24 -0.89 10.80
N LEU A 35 5.29 0.38 11.20
CA LEU A 35 5.12 0.80 12.59
C LEU A 35 3.77 0.34 13.14
N LYS A 36 2.67 0.62 12.42
CA LYS A 36 1.32 0.26 12.85
C LYS A 36 1.12 -1.24 13.00
N LEU A 37 1.71 -2.05 12.10
CA LEU A 37 1.66 -3.51 12.18
C LEU A 37 2.46 -4.06 13.37
N VAL A 38 3.51 -3.36 13.81
CA VAL A 38 4.22 -3.71 15.05
C VAL A 38 3.38 -3.28 16.26
N GLU A 39 2.89 -2.06 16.30
CA GLU A 39 2.10 -1.50 17.41
C GLU A 39 0.82 -2.28 17.70
N CYS A 40 0.11 -2.72 16.67
CA CYS A 40 -1.12 -3.52 16.84
C CYS A 40 -0.85 -5.01 17.08
N GLY A 41 0.42 -5.44 17.17
CA GLY A 41 0.81 -6.82 17.44
C GLY A 41 0.73 -7.78 16.24
N TRP A 42 0.42 -7.29 15.03
CA TRP A 42 0.33 -8.12 13.82
C TRP A 42 1.65 -8.85 13.53
N CYS A 43 2.79 -8.16 13.66
CA CYS A 43 4.09 -8.79 13.42
C CYS A 43 4.36 -9.97 14.35
N ASP A 44 3.93 -9.90 15.61
CA ASP A 44 4.12 -10.98 16.57
C ASP A 44 3.12 -12.11 16.35
N ALA A 45 1.86 -11.80 16.02
CA ALA A 45 0.89 -12.79 15.60
C ALA A 45 1.40 -13.63 14.41
N MET A 46 1.95 -12.97 13.38
CA MET A 46 2.53 -13.65 12.22
C MET A 46 3.72 -14.55 12.58
N LYS A 47 4.63 -14.09 13.45
CA LYS A 47 5.73 -14.95 13.93
C LYS A 47 5.21 -16.18 14.67
N GLN A 48 4.13 -16.06 15.45
CA GLN A 48 3.55 -17.21 16.13
C GLN A 48 2.93 -18.19 15.13
N GLN A 49 2.22 -17.70 14.12
CA GLN A 49 1.68 -18.58 13.06
C GLN A 49 2.76 -19.31 12.29
N CYS A 50 3.86 -18.63 11.95
CA CYS A 50 5.01 -19.31 11.35
C CYS A 50 5.53 -20.47 12.22
N LYS A 51 5.67 -20.24 13.54
CA LYS A 51 6.11 -21.29 14.47
C LYS A 51 5.13 -22.45 14.55
N VAL A 52 3.82 -22.20 14.50
CA VAL A 52 2.80 -23.25 14.50
C VAL A 52 2.91 -24.10 13.23
N VAL A 53 3.03 -23.48 12.06
CA VAL A 53 3.18 -24.19 10.78
C VAL A 53 4.45 -25.04 10.77
N ILE A 54 5.60 -24.47 11.16
CA ILE A 54 6.87 -25.19 11.22
C ILE A 54 6.80 -26.38 12.19
N ARG A 55 6.19 -26.20 13.37
CA ARG A 55 6.02 -27.30 14.35
C ARG A 55 5.11 -28.41 13.83
N LYS A 56 4.08 -28.06 13.07
CA LYS A 56 3.10 -29.02 12.53
C LYS A 56 3.68 -29.84 11.37
N LYS A 57 4.44 -29.19 10.48
CA LYS A 57 5.02 -29.83 9.28
C LYS A 57 6.40 -30.46 9.54
N GLY A 58 7.14 -29.97 10.54
CA GLY A 58 8.53 -30.34 10.80
C GLY A 58 9.49 -29.40 10.06
N ILE A 59 10.56 -28.97 10.72
CA ILE A 59 11.49 -27.97 10.17
C ILE A 59 12.21 -28.46 8.90
N ASP A 60 12.48 -29.76 8.80
CA ASP A 60 13.16 -30.38 7.67
C ASP A 60 12.27 -30.52 6.42
N HIS A 61 10.97 -30.22 6.54
CA HIS A 61 9.96 -30.40 5.50
C HIS A 61 9.29 -29.09 5.05
N VAL A 62 9.82 -27.92 5.46
CA VAL A 62 9.22 -26.62 5.15
C VAL A 62 10.26 -25.71 4.53
N THR A 63 10.01 -25.26 3.29
CA THR A 63 10.76 -24.17 2.68
C THR A 63 10.19 -22.80 3.10
N VAL A 64 10.94 -21.73 2.83
CA VAL A 64 10.45 -20.37 3.09
C VAL A 64 9.25 -20.06 2.21
N GLU A 65 9.28 -20.52 0.97
CA GLU A 65 8.22 -20.36 -0.02
C GLU A 65 6.93 -21.04 0.44
N ASP A 66 6.99 -22.31 0.88
CA ASP A 66 5.83 -23.04 1.42
C ASP A 66 5.23 -22.33 2.64
N LEU A 67 6.09 -21.77 3.49
CA LEU A 67 5.67 -21.04 4.67
C LEU A 67 4.95 -19.74 4.29
N VAL A 68 5.47 -19.00 3.32
CA VAL A 68 4.85 -17.77 2.81
C VAL A 68 3.49 -18.07 2.19
N GLU A 69 3.38 -19.10 1.35
CA GLU A 69 2.11 -19.48 0.71
C GLU A 69 1.04 -19.82 1.75
N GLU A 70 1.40 -20.57 2.80
CA GLU A 70 0.48 -20.99 3.86
C GLU A 70 -0.02 -19.79 4.69
N ILE A 71 0.88 -18.89 5.11
CA ILE A 71 0.54 -17.82 6.05
C ILE A 71 0.01 -16.55 5.38
N THR A 72 0.18 -16.38 4.06
CA THR A 72 -0.13 -15.11 3.37
C THR A 72 -1.60 -14.71 3.50
N LEU A 73 -2.53 -15.67 3.37
CA LEU A 73 -3.95 -15.38 3.49
C LEU A 73 -4.33 -14.94 4.91
N GLU A 74 -3.80 -15.63 5.91
CA GLU A 74 -4.00 -15.27 7.32
C GLU A 74 -3.40 -13.89 7.63
N GLY A 75 -2.17 -13.64 7.17
CA GLY A 75 -1.52 -12.35 7.36
C GLY A 75 -2.33 -11.19 6.79
N ARG A 76 -2.92 -11.35 5.59
CA ARG A 76 -3.80 -10.33 5.00
C ARG A 76 -5.10 -10.13 5.78
N ALA A 77 -5.66 -11.21 6.33
CA ALA A 77 -6.89 -11.17 7.12
C ALA A 77 -6.68 -10.49 8.49
N LEU A 78 -5.53 -10.71 9.12
CA LEU A 78 -5.20 -10.17 10.44
C LEU A 78 -4.91 -8.67 10.46
N VAL A 79 -4.71 -8.02 9.31
CA VAL A 79 -4.50 -6.56 9.26
C VAL A 79 -5.79 -5.84 9.70
N PRO A 80 -5.78 -5.09 10.82
CA PRO A 80 -6.96 -4.42 11.33
C PRO A 80 -7.55 -3.40 10.36
N GLY A 81 -8.87 -3.23 10.39
CA GLY A 81 -9.58 -2.26 9.55
C GLY A 81 -9.08 -0.83 9.77
N ASP A 82 -8.81 -0.46 11.02
CA ASP A 82 -8.34 0.89 11.36
C ASP A 82 -6.96 1.21 10.74
N VAL A 83 -6.05 0.22 10.70
CA VAL A 83 -4.75 0.38 10.04
C VAL A 83 -4.94 0.58 8.53
N LYS A 84 -5.82 -0.21 7.90
CA LYS A 84 -6.15 -0.06 6.46
C LYS A 84 -6.73 1.32 6.18
N ASN A 85 -7.67 1.77 7.02
CA ASN A 85 -8.33 3.05 6.89
C ASN A 85 -7.33 4.21 7.05
N GLU A 86 -6.44 4.16 8.05
CA GLU A 86 -5.43 5.20 8.26
C GLU A 86 -4.51 5.36 7.04
N ILE A 87 -4.00 4.25 6.50
CA ILE A 87 -3.16 4.27 5.30
C ILE A 87 -3.95 4.77 4.08
N LEU A 88 -5.20 4.32 3.91
CA LEU A 88 -6.07 4.76 2.81
C LEU A 88 -6.33 6.27 2.86
N GLU A 89 -6.61 6.83 4.02
CA GLU A 89 -6.83 8.26 4.18
C GLU A 89 -5.59 9.09 3.84
N LYS A 90 -4.39 8.59 4.16
CA LYS A 90 -3.13 9.24 3.73
C LYS A 90 -2.97 9.21 2.21
N ILE A 91 -3.29 8.10 1.55
CA ILE A 91 -3.27 8.00 0.09
C ILE A 91 -4.28 8.98 -0.53
N LYS A 92 -5.53 9.02 -0.03
CA LYS A 92 -6.55 9.97 -0.51
C LYS A 92 -6.11 11.42 -0.36
N THR A 93 -5.53 11.76 0.79
CA THR A 93 -4.99 13.10 1.08
C THR A 93 -3.89 13.47 0.09
N PHE A 94 -2.97 12.54 -0.19
CA PHE A 94 -1.91 12.74 -1.19
C PHE A 94 -2.49 12.97 -2.59
N ILE A 95 -3.42 12.13 -3.03
CA ILE A 95 -4.06 12.26 -4.35
C ILE A 95 -4.77 13.61 -4.46
N LYS A 96 -5.55 14.01 -3.44
CA LYS A 96 -6.25 15.30 -3.42
C LYS A 96 -5.27 16.47 -3.61
N LYS A 97 -4.16 16.46 -2.86
CA LYS A 97 -3.10 17.47 -2.97
C LYS A 97 -2.46 17.51 -4.37
N GLU A 98 -2.17 16.35 -4.96
CA GLU A 98 -1.55 16.30 -6.29
C GLU A 98 -2.51 16.76 -7.40
N VAL A 99 -3.81 16.49 -7.25
CA VAL A 99 -4.84 16.97 -8.18
C VAL A 99 -4.95 18.50 -8.14
N GLU A 100 -5.01 19.10 -6.95
CA GLU A 100 -5.05 20.57 -6.75
C GLU A 100 -3.83 21.25 -7.39
N VAL A 101 -2.62 20.71 -7.20
CA VAL A 101 -1.37 21.24 -7.78
C VAL A 101 -1.38 21.19 -9.32
N THR A 102 -2.02 20.18 -9.92
CA THR A 102 -2.15 20.11 -11.39
C THR A 102 -3.18 21.08 -11.96
N SER A 103 -4.16 21.52 -11.17
CA SER A 103 -5.11 22.56 -11.61
C SER A 103 -4.40 23.92 -11.73
N GLU A 104 -3.62 24.30 -10.72
CA GLU A 104 -2.91 25.59 -10.66
C GLU A 104 -1.86 25.74 -11.77
N LYS A 105 -1.14 24.67 -12.13
CA LYS A 105 -0.14 24.72 -13.21
C LYS A 105 -0.73 24.94 -14.59
N THR A 106 -1.96 24.49 -14.83
CA THR A 106 -2.64 24.65 -16.12
C THR A 106 -3.11 26.10 -16.31
N GLU A 107 -3.48 26.78 -15.22
CA GLU A 107 -3.86 28.20 -15.25
C GLU A 107 -2.66 29.11 -15.55
N ILE A 108 -1.49 28.83 -14.98
CA ILE A 108 -0.27 29.63 -15.20
C ILE A 108 0.26 29.47 -16.63
N SER A 109 0.19 28.27 -17.22
CA SER A 109 0.61 28.05 -18.61
C SER A 109 -0.31 28.69 -19.65
N ASN A 110 -1.57 28.97 -19.30
CA ASN A 110 -2.53 29.62 -20.20
C ASN A 110 -2.49 31.15 -20.12
N LEU A 111 -1.66 31.71 -19.23
CA LEU A 111 -1.47 33.15 -19.03
C LEU A 111 -0.14 33.69 -19.60
N SER A 112 0.70 32.81 -20.17
CA SER A 112 1.97 33.17 -20.82
C SER A 112 1.98 32.78 -22.29
#